data_AF-A0A923Q3A3-F1
#
_entry.id   AF-A0A923Q3A3-F1
#
_cell.length_a   1.000
_cell.length_b   1.000
_cell.length_c   1.000
_cell.angle_alpha   90.00
_cell.angle_beta   90.00
_cell.angle_gamma   90.00
#
_symmetry.space_group_name_H-M   'P 1'
#
loop_
_entity.id
_entity.type
_entity.pdbx_description
1 polymer ?
#
loop_
_entity_poly.entity_id
_entity_poly.type
_entity_poly.pdbx_seq_one_letter_code
_entity_poly.pdbx_strand_id
1 'polypeptide(L)'
;MRRYVFAGFAFCLVIGFQNCSKNNFADMNTTDALGNPVVGTPIEKLDVSQTETVEIPESSFLESKLQADILQTKSTSNFTTHHLEIDVKTGVIHVIEENSGDSISGIQYCLNSQDLYTLGSILAASKICEEKIPAQNSSQVCTMEYKYPYAKLHILNSEPVALGEVFNACSSGFDLCGDRKNQLQTFLGQVQSSLTAMKCDFQVVGQ
;
A
#
# COMPACT_ATOMS: atom_id res chain seq x y z
N MET A 1 55.73 44.54 -14.81
CA MET A 1 55.03 44.65 -13.51
C MET A 1 53.54 44.38 -13.73
N ARG A 2 52.99 43.39 -13.01
CA ARG A 2 51.65 43.27 -12.40
C ARG A 2 50.51 44.17 -12.98
N ARG A 3 49.29 43.71 -13.27
CA ARG A 3 48.34 42.95 -12.42
C ARG A 3 47.25 42.25 -13.25
N TYR A 4 46.75 41.16 -12.68
CA TYR A 4 45.60 40.34 -13.08
C TYR A 4 44.28 41.09 -13.16
N VAL A 5 43.42 40.72 -14.12
CA VAL A 5 41.96 40.90 -14.05
C VAL A 5 41.30 39.62 -14.56
N PHE A 6 41.08 38.67 -13.65
CA PHE A 6 40.09 37.60 -13.84
C PHE A 6 38.75 38.16 -13.36
N ALA A 7 37.90 38.57 -14.28
CA ALA A 7 36.53 38.96 -13.99
C ALA A 7 35.64 38.48 -15.13
N GLY A 8 34.74 37.54 -14.82
CA GLY A 8 33.63 37.22 -15.70
C GLY A 8 33.47 35.75 -16.06
N PHE A 9 33.25 34.88 -15.07
CA PHE A 9 32.60 33.58 -15.31
C PHE A 9 31.81 33.09 -14.09
N ALA A 10 31.05 34.00 -13.47
CA ALA A 10 30.15 33.70 -12.35
C ALA A 10 28.76 34.31 -12.56
N PHE A 11 28.19 34.18 -13.77
CA PHE A 11 26.88 34.75 -14.08
C PHE A 11 25.94 33.82 -14.88
N CYS A 12 26.10 32.50 -14.79
CA CYS A 12 25.24 31.55 -15.53
C CYS A 12 24.64 30.41 -14.69
N LEU A 13 24.41 30.58 -13.39
CA LEU A 13 23.78 29.52 -12.57
C LEU A 13 22.69 30.03 -11.61
N VAL A 14 21.85 31.00 -12.03
CA VAL A 14 20.68 31.42 -11.21
C VAL A 14 19.40 31.63 -12.03
N ILE A 15 19.28 31.11 -13.25
CA ILE A 15 18.04 31.18 -14.03
C ILE A 15 17.62 29.76 -14.42
N GLY A 16 17.04 29.03 -13.47
CA GLY A 16 16.55 27.67 -13.71
C GLY A 16 15.43 27.18 -12.79
N PHE A 17 15.01 27.97 -11.79
CA PHE A 17 13.95 27.57 -10.86
C PHE A 17 12.87 28.63 -10.72
N GLN A 18 12.30 29.07 -11.85
CA GLN A 18 11.02 29.79 -11.85
C GLN A 18 10.26 29.40 -13.10
N ASN A 19 9.50 28.28 -13.05
CA ASN A 19 8.24 28.07 -13.78
C ASN A 19 7.79 26.60 -13.70
N CYS A 20 7.28 26.18 -12.54
CA CYS A 20 6.27 25.13 -12.44
C CYS A 20 5.19 25.56 -11.42
N SER A 21 4.68 26.79 -11.56
CA SER A 21 3.49 27.25 -10.84
C SER A 21 2.59 28.04 -11.79
N LYS A 22 2.10 27.34 -12.82
CA LYS A 22 0.94 27.78 -13.58
C LYS A 22 0.27 26.56 -14.23
N ASN A 23 -0.16 25.62 -13.39
CA ASN A 23 -1.32 24.82 -13.78
C ASN A 23 -2.54 25.69 -13.50
N ASN A 24 -3.21 26.11 -14.57
CA ASN A 24 -4.58 26.58 -14.50
C ASN A 24 -5.43 25.42 -13.99
N PHE A 25 -5.55 25.28 -12.67
CA PHE A 25 -6.77 24.70 -12.13
C PHE A 25 -7.82 25.80 -12.31
N ALA A 26 -8.57 25.69 -13.40
CA ALA A 26 -9.90 26.25 -13.41
C ALA A 26 -10.59 25.69 -12.17
N ASP A 27 -10.98 26.59 -11.26
CA ASP A 27 -11.91 26.27 -10.18
C ASP A 27 -13.16 25.67 -10.82
N MET A 28 -13.22 24.34 -10.88
CA MET A 28 -14.49 23.62 -11.00
C MET A 28 -15.15 23.66 -9.63
N ASN A 29 -15.49 24.87 -9.19
CA ASN A 29 -16.65 25.09 -8.35
C ASN A 29 -17.88 24.85 -9.22
N THR A 30 -18.16 23.58 -9.54
CA THR A 30 -19.49 23.16 -9.94
C THR A 30 -20.37 23.28 -8.70
N THR A 31 -20.89 24.48 -8.46
CA THR A 31 -22.14 24.66 -7.71
C THR A 31 -23.28 24.14 -8.56
N ASP A 32 -24.23 23.42 -7.96
CA ASP A 32 -25.51 23.14 -8.63
C ASP A 32 -26.26 24.45 -8.94
N ALA A 33 -27.35 24.37 -9.71
CA ALA A 33 -28.16 25.54 -10.05
C ALA A 33 -28.78 26.26 -8.82
N LEU A 34 -28.54 25.79 -7.59
CA LEU A 34 -28.98 26.35 -6.32
C LEU A 34 -27.84 26.83 -5.41
N GLY A 35 -26.57 26.76 -5.83
CA GLY A 35 -25.45 27.31 -5.05
C GLY A 35 -25.05 26.51 -3.82
N ASN A 36 -25.46 25.24 -3.71
CA ASN A 36 -24.98 24.37 -2.63
C ASN A 36 -23.60 23.79 -2.97
N PRO A 37 -22.69 23.63 -1.99
CA PRO A 37 -21.45 22.89 -2.20
C PRO A 37 -21.83 21.46 -2.62
N VAL A 38 -21.30 21.01 -3.76
CA VAL A 38 -21.43 19.61 -4.18
C VAL A 38 -20.72 18.77 -3.13
N VAL A 39 -21.50 18.24 -2.20
CA VAL A 39 -21.10 17.14 -1.35
C VAL A 39 -20.78 16.01 -2.31
N GLY A 40 -19.48 15.77 -2.52
CA GLY A 40 -19.00 14.66 -3.33
C GLY A 40 -19.80 13.43 -2.96
N THR A 41 -20.49 12.87 -3.96
CA THR A 41 -21.24 11.63 -3.81
C THR A 41 -20.33 10.63 -3.09
N PRO A 42 -20.79 10.00 -1.99
CA PRO A 42 -20.00 9.00 -1.29
C PRO A 42 -19.54 7.99 -2.35
N ILE A 43 -18.23 7.80 -2.48
CA ILE A 43 -17.67 6.73 -3.30
C ILE A 43 -18.45 5.48 -2.93
N GLU A 44 -19.08 4.86 -3.93
CA GLU A 44 -19.84 3.63 -3.74
C GLU A 44 -19.00 2.70 -2.88
N LYS A 45 -19.58 2.26 -1.76
CA LYS A 45 -18.94 1.36 -0.80
C LYS A 45 -18.43 0.15 -1.56
N LEU A 46 -17.15 0.13 -1.90
CA LEU A 46 -16.56 -0.96 -2.62
C LEU A 46 -16.65 -2.21 -1.74
N ASP A 47 -17.27 -3.24 -2.29
CA ASP A 47 -17.54 -4.48 -1.56
C ASP A 47 -16.26 -5.30 -1.46
N VAL A 48 -15.75 -5.41 -0.23
CA VAL A 48 -14.52 -6.11 0.09
C VAL A 48 -14.68 -7.63 0.01
N SER A 49 -15.92 -8.15 -0.06
CA SER A 49 -16.19 -9.58 -0.14
C SER A 49 -15.66 -10.25 -1.42
N GLN A 50 -15.36 -9.46 -2.46
CA GLN A 50 -14.80 -9.92 -3.73
C GLN A 50 -13.26 -9.84 -3.78
N THR A 51 -12.60 -9.65 -2.64
CA THR A 51 -11.14 -9.67 -2.54
C THR A 51 -10.61 -11.07 -2.88
N GLU A 52 -9.72 -11.16 -3.86
CA GLU A 52 -9.06 -12.41 -4.24
C GLU A 52 -7.74 -12.59 -3.50
N THR A 53 -6.97 -11.51 -3.38
CA THR A 53 -5.65 -11.52 -2.75
C THR A 53 -5.51 -10.37 -1.76
N VAL A 54 -4.90 -10.65 -0.61
CA VAL A 54 -4.45 -9.64 0.35
C VAL A 54 -2.94 -9.56 0.29
N GLU A 55 -2.43 -8.41 -0.15
CA GLU A 55 -1.01 -8.09 -0.15
C GLU A 55 -0.60 -7.49 1.21
N ILE A 56 0.45 -8.04 1.80
CA ILE A 56 1.12 -7.49 2.97
C ILE A 56 2.45 -6.88 2.49
N PRO A 57 2.58 -5.54 2.52
CA PRO A 57 3.80 -4.88 2.10
C PRO A 57 5.03 -5.28 2.89
N GLU A 58 6.19 -5.02 2.30
CA GLU A 58 7.47 -5.21 2.95
C GLU A 58 7.56 -4.40 4.26
N SER A 59 8.15 -5.02 5.26
CA SER A 59 8.58 -4.34 6.48
C SER A 59 9.94 -4.89 6.89
N SER A 60 10.72 -4.10 7.62
CA SER A 60 12.04 -4.53 8.14
C SER A 60 11.95 -5.82 8.96
N PHE A 61 10.82 -6.04 9.65
CA PHE A 61 10.55 -7.28 10.37
C PHE A 61 10.37 -8.46 9.42
N LEU A 62 9.58 -8.28 8.36
CA LEU A 62 9.33 -9.32 7.36
C LEU A 62 10.59 -9.67 6.57
N GLU A 63 11.37 -8.66 6.18
CA GLU A 63 12.63 -8.82 5.45
C GLU A 63 13.57 -9.78 6.17
N SER A 64 13.79 -9.57 7.48
CA SER A 64 14.68 -10.42 8.28
C SER A 64 14.27 -11.90 8.31
N LYS A 65 12.96 -12.18 8.25
CA LYS A 65 12.41 -13.54 8.27
C LYS A 65 12.48 -14.20 6.90
N LEU A 66 12.10 -13.47 5.86
CA LEU A 66 12.13 -13.95 4.49
C LEU A 66 13.56 -14.19 4.01
N GLN A 67 14.51 -13.34 4.40
CA GLN A 67 15.89 -13.43 3.97
C GLN A 67 16.51 -14.81 4.30
N ALA A 68 16.22 -15.36 5.48
CA ALA A 68 16.71 -16.67 5.87
C ALA A 68 16.19 -17.80 4.97
N ASP A 69 14.92 -17.72 4.56
CA ASP A 69 14.29 -18.72 3.69
C ASP A 69 14.71 -18.52 2.21
N ILE A 70 14.85 -17.26 1.75
CA ILE A 70 15.31 -16.92 0.40
C ILE A 70 16.74 -17.37 0.15
N LEU A 71 17.64 -17.17 1.11
CA LEU A 71 19.03 -17.62 1.00
C LEU A 71 19.16 -19.15 0.89
N GLN A 72 18.18 -19.90 1.41
CA GLN A 72 18.17 -21.36 1.27
C GLN A 72 17.70 -21.82 -0.10
N THR A 73 16.86 -21.05 -0.79
CA THR A 73 16.23 -21.44 -2.07
C THR A 73 16.92 -20.84 -3.29
N LYS A 74 17.42 -19.60 -3.21
CA LYS A 74 18.19 -18.93 -4.27
C LYS A 74 19.66 -18.80 -3.84
N SER A 75 20.55 -19.62 -4.42
CA SER A 75 22.01 -19.51 -4.23
C SER A 75 22.64 -18.20 -4.73
N THR A 76 21.89 -17.36 -5.44
CA THR A 76 22.35 -16.10 -6.04
C THR A 76 21.24 -15.05 -6.05
N SER A 77 20.74 -14.63 -4.88
CA SER A 77 19.77 -13.53 -4.81
C SER A 77 20.48 -12.20 -4.58
N ASN A 78 20.43 -11.30 -5.56
CA ASN A 78 20.47 -9.87 -5.24
C ASN A 78 19.26 -9.58 -4.33
N PHE A 79 19.47 -8.88 -3.23
CA PHE A 79 18.38 -8.52 -2.31
C PHE A 79 17.47 -7.49 -3.00
N THR A 80 16.40 -8.00 -3.59
CA THR A 80 15.26 -7.22 -4.08
C THR A 80 14.25 -7.06 -2.94
N THR A 81 13.33 -6.11 -3.08
CA THR A 81 12.24 -5.91 -2.13
C THR A 81 11.17 -6.98 -2.35
N HIS A 82 10.55 -7.45 -1.27
CA HIS A 82 9.58 -8.54 -1.30
C HIS A 82 8.31 -8.23 -0.51
N HIS A 83 7.18 -8.69 -1.01
CA HIS A 83 5.91 -8.64 -0.29
C HIS A 83 5.27 -10.03 -0.19
N LEU A 84 4.29 -10.17 0.71
CA LEU A 84 3.48 -11.39 0.79
C LEU A 84 2.16 -11.17 0.09
N GLU A 85 1.69 -12.19 -0.63
CA GLU A 85 0.34 -12.24 -1.19
C GLU A 85 -0.40 -13.44 -0.63
N ILE A 86 -1.52 -13.19 0.06
CA ILE A 86 -2.40 -14.22 0.60
C ILE A 86 -3.57 -14.43 -0.36
N ASP A 87 -3.69 -15.60 -0.95
CA ASP A 87 -4.89 -16.03 -1.67
C ASP A 87 -6.02 -16.28 -0.65
N VAL A 88 -7.09 -15.50 -0.74
CA VAL A 88 -8.21 -15.51 0.21
C VAL A 88 -9.05 -16.80 0.09
N LYS A 89 -9.01 -17.50 -1.04
CA LYS A 89 -9.76 -18.74 -1.27
C LYS A 89 -9.00 -19.95 -0.76
N THR A 90 -7.69 -20.00 -0.97
CA THR A 90 -6.86 -21.17 -0.64
C THR A 90 -6.11 -21.03 0.68
N GLY A 91 -5.89 -19.80 1.16
CA GLY A 91 -5.05 -19.51 2.32
C GLY A 91 -3.55 -19.67 2.05
N VAL A 92 -3.16 -19.89 0.80
CA VAL A 92 -1.75 -19.91 0.40
C VAL A 92 -1.18 -18.51 0.45
N ILE A 93 0.03 -18.39 0.99
CA ILE A 93 0.81 -17.17 1.06
C ILE A 93 2.03 -17.34 0.15
N HIS A 94 2.08 -16.52 -0.89
CA HIS A 94 3.21 -16.42 -1.81
C HIS A 94 4.14 -15.30 -1.39
N VAL A 95 5.45 -15.51 -1.57
CA VAL A 95 6.45 -14.44 -1.48
C VAL A 95 6.70 -13.94 -2.89
N ILE A 96 6.39 -12.67 -3.14
CA ILE A 96 6.50 -12.04 -4.45
C ILE A 96 7.72 -11.12 -4.46
N GLU A 97 8.51 -11.19 -5.53
CA GLU A 97 9.63 -10.30 -5.78
C GLU A 97 9.13 -9.04 -6.50
N GLU A 98 9.28 -7.84 -5.91
CA GLU A 98 8.64 -6.61 -6.39
C GLU A 98 9.09 -6.22 -7.81
N ASN A 99 10.35 -6.53 -8.17
CA ASN A 99 10.91 -6.18 -9.48
C ASN A 99 10.36 -7.04 -10.63
N SER A 100 10.07 -8.32 -10.38
CA SER A 100 9.56 -9.24 -11.40
C SER A 100 8.05 -9.41 -11.33
N GLY A 101 7.44 -9.21 -10.16
CA GLY A 101 6.06 -9.60 -9.87
C GLY A 101 5.89 -11.12 -9.76
N ASP A 102 6.98 -11.89 -9.76
CA ASP A 102 6.93 -13.35 -9.74
C ASP A 102 6.99 -13.90 -8.31
N SER A 103 6.27 -15.00 -8.09
CA SER A 103 6.40 -15.77 -6.85
C SER A 103 7.74 -16.50 -6.77
N ILE A 104 8.42 -16.44 -5.62
CA ILE A 104 9.66 -17.18 -5.40
C ILE A 104 9.36 -18.67 -5.23
N SER A 105 9.79 -19.46 -6.22
CA SER A 105 9.63 -20.91 -6.20
C SER A 105 10.33 -21.53 -4.98
N GLY A 106 9.65 -22.48 -4.33
CA GLY A 106 10.18 -23.21 -3.17
C GLY A 106 9.95 -22.52 -1.82
N ILE A 107 9.39 -21.31 -1.80
CA ILE A 107 8.95 -20.64 -0.56
C ILE A 107 7.44 -20.44 -0.63
N GLN A 108 6.73 -21.13 0.25
CA GLN A 108 5.28 -21.04 0.35
C GLN A 108 4.87 -21.23 1.80
N TYR A 109 3.98 -20.36 2.27
CA TYR A 109 3.36 -20.48 3.58
C TYR A 109 1.85 -20.71 3.41
N CYS A 110 1.21 -21.27 4.41
CA CYS A 110 -0.18 -21.66 4.38
C CYS A 110 -0.86 -21.22 5.68
N LEU A 111 -1.97 -20.50 5.56
CA LEU A 111 -2.90 -20.32 6.66
C LEU A 111 -3.51 -21.68 7.02
N ASN A 112 -3.66 -21.95 8.31
CA ASN A 112 -4.50 -23.05 8.75
C ASN A 112 -5.99 -22.71 8.51
N SER A 113 -6.87 -23.71 8.62
CA SER A 113 -8.30 -23.52 8.35
C SER A 113 -8.98 -22.47 9.25
N GLN A 114 -8.52 -22.32 10.49
CA GLN A 114 -9.07 -21.34 11.43
C GLN A 114 -8.66 -19.91 11.04
N ASP A 115 -7.41 -19.70 10.64
CA ASP A 115 -6.89 -18.41 10.21
C ASP A 115 -7.51 -18.00 8.87
N LEU A 116 -7.65 -18.93 7.91
CA LEU A 116 -8.33 -18.69 6.65
C LEU A 116 -9.80 -18.29 6.85
N TYR A 117 -10.51 -19.00 7.73
CA TYR A 117 -11.89 -18.65 8.10
C TYR A 117 -11.96 -17.26 8.74
N THR A 118 -11.02 -16.94 9.62
CA THR A 118 -10.94 -15.63 10.30
C THR A 118 -10.74 -14.51 9.29
N LEU A 119 -9.79 -14.66 8.35
CA LEU A 119 -9.55 -13.71 7.27
C LEU A 119 -10.81 -13.50 6.42
N GLY A 120 -11.42 -14.59 5.96
CA GLY A 120 -12.65 -14.53 5.16
C GLY A 120 -13.79 -13.83 5.91
N SER A 121 -13.95 -14.09 7.21
CA SER A 121 -14.97 -13.42 8.03
C SER A 121 -14.68 -11.93 8.22
N ILE A 122 -13.42 -11.52 8.35
CA ILE A 122 -13.06 -10.10 8.43
C ILE A 122 -13.43 -9.42 7.12
N LEU A 123 -12.97 -9.94 5.97
CA LEU A 123 -13.21 -9.35 4.66
C LEU A 123 -14.69 -9.30 4.28
N ALA A 124 -15.44 -10.39 4.50
CA ALA A 124 -16.87 -10.47 4.18
C ALA A 124 -17.73 -9.49 5.00
N ALA A 125 -17.31 -9.16 6.22
CA ALA A 125 -18.01 -8.21 7.09
C ALA A 125 -17.48 -6.78 6.97
N SER A 126 -16.50 -6.54 6.11
CA SER A 126 -15.83 -5.26 5.94
C SER A 126 -16.44 -4.43 4.82
N LYS A 127 -16.24 -3.12 4.92
CA LYS A 127 -16.55 -2.14 3.89
C LYS A 127 -15.39 -1.16 3.84
N ILE A 128 -15.06 -0.68 2.64
CA ILE A 128 -14.10 0.42 2.50
C ILE A 128 -14.81 1.73 2.83
N CYS A 129 -14.15 2.58 3.61
CA CYS A 129 -14.48 3.97 3.76
C CYS A 129 -13.25 4.84 3.55
N GLU A 130 -13.53 6.01 3.03
CA GLU A 130 -12.66 7.16 3.15
C GLU A 130 -13.00 7.81 4.48
N GLU A 131 -12.03 7.89 5.39
CA GLU A 131 -12.21 8.71 6.58
C GLU A 131 -12.37 10.16 6.08
N LYS A 132 -13.35 10.91 6.56
CA LYS A 132 -13.53 12.30 6.16
C LYS A 132 -12.78 13.16 7.16
N ILE A 133 -11.66 13.74 6.75
CA ILE A 133 -11.08 14.83 7.54
C ILE A 133 -12.09 15.99 7.49
N PRO A 134 -12.49 16.54 8.65
CA PRO A 134 -13.45 17.64 8.70
C PRO A 134 -12.97 18.76 7.78
N ALA A 135 -13.90 19.30 6.99
CA ALA A 135 -13.63 20.32 5.98
C ALA A 135 -12.72 21.40 6.55
N GLN A 136 -11.47 21.43 6.06
CA GLN A 136 -10.48 22.35 6.57
C GLN A 136 -10.84 23.77 6.13
N ASN A 137 -10.64 24.73 7.03
CA ASN A 137 -10.72 26.14 6.66
C ASN A 137 -9.67 26.42 5.58
N SER A 138 -9.98 27.32 4.62
CA SER A 138 -9.15 27.66 3.45
C SER A 138 -7.74 28.21 3.73
N SER A 139 -7.31 28.20 4.99
CA SER A 139 -6.05 28.75 5.49
C SER A 139 -5.14 27.71 6.15
N GLN A 140 -5.51 26.42 6.13
CA GLN A 140 -4.70 25.37 6.75
C GLN A 140 -3.64 24.86 5.76
N VAL A 141 -2.37 24.95 6.16
CA VAL A 141 -1.23 24.45 5.36
C VAL A 141 -1.07 22.96 5.63
N CYS A 142 -1.31 22.14 4.62
CA CYS A 142 -1.11 20.70 4.67
C CYS A 142 0.38 20.37 4.49
N THR A 143 0.99 19.74 5.49
CA THR A 143 2.30 19.14 5.32
C THR A 143 2.19 17.85 4.53
N MET A 144 3.18 17.60 3.66
CA MET A 144 3.33 16.28 3.05
C MET A 144 3.78 15.30 4.14
N GLU A 145 2.91 14.37 4.47
CA GLU A 145 3.19 13.25 5.36
C GLU A 145 2.74 12.00 4.60
N TYR A 146 3.72 11.14 4.28
CA TYR A 146 3.44 9.89 3.61
C TYR A 146 3.45 8.74 4.61
N LYS A 147 2.36 7.99 4.66
CA LYS A 147 2.22 6.75 5.40
C LYS A 147 1.94 5.63 4.42
N TYR A 148 2.84 4.66 4.36
CA TYR A 148 2.70 3.47 3.52
C TYR A 148 1.49 2.62 3.99
N PRO A 149 0.71 2.00 3.08
CA PRO A 149 -0.41 1.13 3.46
C PRO A 149 0.03 -0.05 4.32
N TYR A 150 -0.86 -0.54 5.20
CA TYR A 150 -0.57 -1.77 5.95
C TYR A 150 -0.97 -3.04 5.19
N ALA A 151 -1.82 -2.89 4.17
CA ALA A 151 -2.26 -3.97 3.28
C ALA A 151 -2.75 -3.38 1.96
N LYS A 152 -2.67 -4.14 0.86
CA LYS A 152 -3.41 -3.84 -0.38
C LYS A 152 -4.40 -4.96 -0.68
N LEU A 153 -5.62 -4.59 -1.05
CA LEU A 153 -6.67 -5.54 -1.43
C LEU A 153 -6.77 -5.61 -2.94
N HIS A 154 -6.55 -6.78 -3.51
CA HIS A 154 -6.76 -7.05 -4.94
C HIS A 154 -8.18 -7.58 -5.12
N ILE A 155 -9.08 -6.69 -5.56
CA ILE A 155 -10.50 -6.99 -5.75
C ILE A 155 -10.73 -7.37 -7.22
N LEU A 156 -11.53 -8.40 -7.45
CA LEU A 156 -11.82 -8.90 -8.80
C LEU A 156 -12.31 -7.76 -9.72
N ASN A 157 -11.62 -7.57 -10.85
CA ASN A 157 -11.91 -6.52 -11.85
C ASN A 157 -11.85 -5.08 -11.33
N SER A 158 -11.12 -4.82 -10.24
CA SER A 158 -10.91 -3.47 -9.71
C SER A 158 -9.42 -3.18 -9.54
N GLU A 159 -9.09 -1.90 -9.42
CA GLU A 159 -7.73 -1.49 -9.04
C GLU A 159 -7.45 -1.91 -7.58
N PRO A 160 -6.20 -2.26 -7.25
CA PRO A 160 -5.83 -2.59 -5.89
C PRO A 160 -6.10 -1.43 -4.93
N VAL A 161 -6.70 -1.72 -3.77
CA VAL A 161 -7.00 -0.70 -2.75
C VAL A 161 -5.94 -0.73 -1.65
N ALA A 162 -5.17 0.34 -1.54
CA ALA A 162 -4.16 0.53 -0.50
C ALA A 162 -4.81 0.98 0.83
N LEU A 163 -4.86 0.07 1.81
CA LEU A 163 -5.50 0.32 3.10
C LEU A 163 -4.58 1.08 4.07
N GLY A 164 -5.11 2.16 4.63
CA GLY A 164 -4.43 2.99 5.62
C GLY A 164 -3.29 3.84 5.06
N GLU A 165 -3.17 3.93 3.74
CA GLU A 165 -2.24 4.84 3.07
C GLU A 165 -2.65 6.30 3.31
N VAL A 166 -1.68 7.18 3.50
CA VAL A 166 -1.90 8.63 3.64
C VAL A 166 -0.84 9.34 2.80
N PHE A 167 -1.25 10.28 1.94
CA PHE A 167 -0.32 11.04 1.09
C PHE A 167 -0.01 12.43 1.62
N ASN A 168 -0.91 13.01 2.40
CA ASN A 168 -0.74 14.30 3.03
C ASN A 168 -1.59 14.38 4.31
N ALA A 169 -1.22 15.30 5.20
CA ALA A 169 -1.90 15.47 6.49
C ALA A 169 -3.38 15.92 6.41
N CYS A 170 -3.89 16.19 5.20
CA CYS A 170 -5.24 16.71 4.95
C CYS A 170 -6.15 15.76 4.19
N SER A 171 -5.62 14.62 3.74
CA SER A 171 -6.39 13.53 3.12
C SER A 171 -6.22 12.29 3.98
N SER A 172 -7.33 11.67 4.34
CA SER A 172 -7.31 10.30 4.83
C SER A 172 -7.46 9.39 3.63
N GLY A 173 -6.56 8.43 3.47
CA GLY A 173 -6.75 7.42 2.44
C GLY A 173 -7.89 6.45 2.76
N PHE A 174 -8.00 5.44 1.91
CA PHE A 174 -9.00 4.39 2.06
C PHE A 174 -8.62 3.43 3.18
N ASP A 175 -9.60 2.99 3.95
CA ASP A 175 -9.41 1.98 5.00
C ASP A 175 -10.70 1.18 5.21
N LEU A 176 -10.62 0.15 6.05
CA LEU A 176 -11.80 -0.58 6.49
C LEU A 176 -12.57 0.20 7.56
N CYS A 177 -13.90 0.10 7.52
CA CYS A 177 -14.74 0.82 8.47
C CYS A 177 -14.80 0.19 9.86
N GLY A 178 -14.75 1.05 10.88
CA GLY A 178 -14.93 0.68 12.28
C GLY A 178 -13.86 -0.30 12.77
N ASP A 179 -14.27 -1.27 13.59
CA ASP A 179 -13.34 -2.20 14.22
C ASP A 179 -12.68 -3.18 13.25
N ARG A 180 -13.20 -3.31 12.02
CA ARG A 180 -12.65 -4.24 11.02
C ARG A 180 -11.23 -3.88 10.60
N LYS A 181 -10.89 -2.59 10.59
CA LYS A 181 -9.51 -2.11 10.43
C LYS A 181 -8.57 -2.73 11.46
N ASN A 182 -8.91 -2.59 12.74
CA ASN A 182 -8.09 -3.10 13.84
C ASN A 182 -8.00 -4.63 13.81
N GLN A 183 -9.09 -5.31 13.47
CA GLN A 183 -9.12 -6.76 13.34
C GLN A 183 -8.21 -7.25 12.20
N LEU A 184 -8.28 -6.63 11.02
CA LEU A 184 -7.42 -6.99 9.90
C LEU A 184 -5.95 -6.70 10.23
N GLN A 185 -5.63 -5.53 10.76
CA GLN A 185 -4.26 -5.18 11.17
C GLN A 185 -3.70 -6.18 12.19
N THR A 186 -4.49 -6.55 13.19
CA THR A 186 -4.09 -7.53 14.21
C THR A 186 -3.85 -8.90 13.57
N PHE A 187 -4.75 -9.34 12.70
CA PHE A 187 -4.62 -10.61 11.99
C PHE A 187 -3.36 -10.66 11.11
N LEU A 188 -3.12 -9.63 10.29
CA LEU A 188 -1.94 -9.58 9.43
C LEU A 188 -0.64 -9.49 10.24
N GLY A 189 -0.65 -8.76 11.35
CA GLY A 189 0.46 -8.75 12.31
C GLY A 189 0.73 -10.13 12.90
N GLN A 190 -0.31 -10.90 13.23
CA GLN A 190 -0.17 -12.28 13.68
C GLN A 190 0.44 -13.16 12.58
N VAL A 191 -0.03 -13.06 11.34
CA VAL A 191 0.54 -13.79 10.18
C VAL A 191 2.02 -13.47 10.02
N GLN A 192 2.41 -12.19 9.98
CA GLN A 192 3.82 -11.78 9.92
C GLN A 192 4.64 -12.33 11.09
N SER A 193 4.10 -12.29 12.31
CA SER A 193 4.79 -12.78 13.51
C SER A 193 4.98 -14.30 13.51
N SER A 194 4.10 -15.06 12.88
CA SER A 194 4.07 -16.52 12.88
C SER A 194 4.51 -17.16 11.56
N LEU A 195 4.89 -16.34 10.56
CA LEU A 195 5.16 -16.77 9.19
C LEU A 195 6.08 -18.00 9.08
N THR A 196 7.18 -18.02 9.84
CA THR A 196 8.16 -19.14 9.81
C THR A 196 7.58 -20.47 10.27
N ALA A 197 6.56 -20.45 11.14
CA ALA A 197 5.83 -21.64 11.59
C ALA A 197 4.69 -22.04 10.64
N MET A 198 4.37 -21.19 9.66
CA MET A 198 3.27 -21.39 8.70
C MET A 198 3.76 -21.99 7.37
N LYS A 199 4.96 -22.59 7.30
CA LYS A 199 5.42 -23.25 6.07
C LYS A 199 4.41 -24.33 5.66
N CYS A 200 4.05 -24.37 4.38
CA CYS A 200 3.12 -25.40 3.91
C CYS A 200 3.75 -26.78 4.07
N ASP A 201 3.01 -27.71 4.68
CA ASP A 201 3.38 -29.12 4.62
C ASP A 201 3.22 -29.56 3.16
N PHE A 202 4.34 -29.86 2.49
CA PHE A 202 4.31 -30.53 1.20
C PHE A 202 3.66 -31.90 1.41
N GLN A 203 2.36 -32.01 1.16
CA GLN A 203 1.77 -33.32 0.93
C GLN A 203 2.39 -33.82 -0.37
N VAL A 204 3.39 -34.68 -0.24
CA VAL A 204 3.86 -35.53 -1.33
C VAL A 204 2.63 -36.32 -1.76
N VAL A 205 1.91 -35.84 -2.77
CA VAL A 205 0.89 -36.61 -3.45
C VAL A 205 1.67 -37.69 -4.18
N GLY A 206 1.89 -38.81 -3.50
CA GLY A 206 2.42 -40.02 -4.10
C GLY A 206 1.45 -40.44 -5.19
N GLN A 207 1.82 -40.16 -6.44
CA GLN A 207 1.25 -40.81 -7.61
C GLN A 207 1.82 -42.22 -7.75
#